data_AF-A0AAV4FIS1-F1
#
_entry.id   AF-A0AAV4FIS1-F1
#
_cell.length_a   1.000
_cell.length_b   1.000
_cell.length_c   1.000
_cell.angle_alpha   90.00
_cell.angle_beta   90.00
_cell.angle_gamma   90.00
#
_symmetry.space_group_name_H-M   'P 1'
#
loop_
_entity.id
_entity.type
_entity.pdbx_description
1 polymer ?
#
loop_
_entity_poly.entity_id
_entity_poly.type
_entity_poly.pdbx_seq_one_letter_code
_entity_poly.pdbx_strand_id
1 'polypeptide(L)' 'MTKVLSDEIKERTKALNIERYKLVVCVVMGERKDQGIMISSRAAWDAKLDSYATFTFQNKSLFCTASVYGVYAE' A
#
# COMPACT_ATOMS: atom_id res chain seq x y z
N MET A 1 3.29 15.14 -0.18
CA MET A 1 3.55 14.21 -1.31
C MET A 1 2.97 12.82 -1.04
N THR A 2 3.30 12.18 0.09
CA THR A 2 2.75 10.84 0.44
C THR A 2 1.22 10.79 0.52
N LYS A 3 0.56 11.81 1.09
CA LYS A 3 -0.92 11.91 1.12
C LYS A 3 -1.56 11.90 -0.27
N VAL A 4 -1.04 12.73 -1.18
CA VAL A 4 -1.53 12.81 -2.57
C VAL A 4 -1.35 11.46 -3.26
N LEU A 5 -0.19 10.82 -3.08
CA LEU A 5 0.08 9.51 -3.64
C LEU A 5 -0.84 8.42 -3.07
N SER A 6 -1.11 8.43 -1.76
CA SER A 6 -2.03 7.48 -1.15
C SER A 6 -3.46 7.66 -1.64
N ASP A 7 -3.90 8.91 -1.82
CA ASP A 7 -5.23 9.22 -2.34
C ASP A 7 -5.35 8.80 -3.82
N GLU A 8 -4.33 9.07 -4.64
CA GLU A 8 -4.31 8.68 -6.04
C GLU A 8 -4.31 7.15 -6.21
N ILE A 9 -3.50 6.43 -5.43
CA ILE A 9 -3.50 4.96 -5.44
C ILE A 9 -4.87 4.43 -5.03
N LYS A 10 -5.49 5.03 -4.00
CA LYS A 10 -6.82 4.63 -3.54
C LYS A 10 -7.88 4.84 -4.63
N GLU A 11 -7.90 5.99 -5.29
CA GLU A 11 -8.86 6.28 -6.36
C GLU A 11 -8.65 5.37 -7.58
N ARG A 12 -7.41 5.14 -8.00
CA ARG A 12 -7.10 4.18 -9.07
C ARG A 12 -7.52 2.75 -8.71
N THR A 13 -7.34 2.35 -7.45
CA THR A 13 -7.76 1.00 -7.00
C THR A 13 -9.28 0.89 -6.98
N LYS A 14 -10.00 1.93 -6.53
CA LYS A 14 -11.46 1.97 -6.61
C LYS A 14 -11.98 1.86 -8.05
N ALA A 15 -11.28 2.49 -9.00
CA ALA A 15 -11.64 2.44 -10.42
C ALA A 15 -11.56 1.04 -11.04
N LEU A 16 -10.90 0.07 -10.37
CA LEU A 16 -10.94 -1.35 -10.76
C LEU A 16 -12.29 -2.02 -10.45
N ASN A 17 -13.20 -1.31 -9.79
CA ASN A 17 -14.55 -1.75 -9.46
C ASN A 17 -14.60 -3.09 -8.69
N ILE A 18 -13.67 -3.22 -7.72
CA ILE A 18 -13.63 -4.38 -6.82
C ILE A 18 -14.70 -4.18 -5.75
N GLU A 19 -15.89 -4.73 -6.02
CA GLU A 19 -17.07 -4.57 -5.18
C GLU A 19 -16.92 -5.23 -3.81
N ARG A 20 -17.55 -4.63 -2.78
CA ARG A 20 -17.56 -5.13 -1.39
C ARG A 20 -16.20 -5.20 -0.71
N TYR A 21 -15.25 -4.33 -1.06
CA TYR A 21 -13.98 -4.21 -0.32
C TYR A 21 -13.78 -2.82 0.26
N LYS A 22 -13.40 -2.76 1.53
CA LYS A 22 -12.80 -1.58 2.15
C LYS A 22 -11.31 -1.55 1.80
N LEU A 23 -10.87 -0.42 1.28
CA LEU A 23 -9.48 -0.22 0.85
C LEU A 23 -8.71 0.63 1.85
N VAL A 24 -7.59 0.12 2.33
CA VAL A 24 -6.61 0.85 3.13
C VAL A 24 -5.31 0.96 2.32
N VAL A 25 -4.82 2.19 2.13
CA VAL A 25 -3.57 2.45 1.41
C VAL A 25 -2.54 3.02 2.39
N CYS A 26 -1.38 2.38 2.47
CA CYS A 26 -0.25 2.83 3.28
C CYS A 26 0.94 3.12 2.36
N VAL A 27 1.49 4.33 2.45
CA VAL A 27 2.65 4.76 1.66
C VAL A 27 3.77 5.19 2.61
N VAL A 28 4.93 4.56 2.48
CA VAL A 28 6.15 4.89 3.21
C VAL A 28 7.19 5.38 2.20
N MET A 29 7.64 6.63 2.36
CA MET A 29 8.66 7.24 1.51
C MET A 29 9.76 7.81 2.38
N GLY A 30 11.01 7.64 1.96
CA GLY A 30 12.17 8.16 2.67
C GLY A 30 13.39 8.35 1.76
N GLU A 31 14.35 9.12 2.26
CA GLU A 31 15.63 9.35 1.58
C GLU A 31 16.56 8.15 1.75
N ARG A 32 17.39 7.88 0.75
CA ARG A 32 18.34 6.77 0.75
C ARG A 32 19.76 7.29 1.05
N LYS A 33 20.15 7.26 2.32
CA LYS A 33 21.49 7.62 2.81
C LYS A 33 22.24 6.41 3.37
N ASP A 34 22.37 5.36 2.56
CA ASP A 34 23.00 4.09 2.95
C ASP A 34 22.39 3.44 4.21
N GLN A 35 21.09 3.65 4.41
CA GLN A 35 20.33 3.07 5.53
C GLN A 35 19.71 1.74 5.12
N GLY A 36 19.78 0.74 6.01
CA GLY A 36 18.99 -0.49 5.91
C GLY A 36 17.62 -0.26 6.52
N ILE A 37 16.56 -0.35 5.70
CA ILE A 37 15.18 -0.18 6.15
C ILE A 37 14.41 -1.47 5.85
N MET A 38 13.70 -1.99 6.86
CA MET A 38 12.78 -3.11 6.72
C MET A 38 11.35 -2.62 6.96
N ILE A 39 10.47 -2.85 5.99
CA ILE A 39 9.04 -2.57 6.11
C ILE A 39 8.34 -3.93 6.14
N SER A 40 7.56 -4.18 7.20
CA SER A 40 6.77 -5.40 7.35
C SER A 40 5.35 -5.05 7.76
N SER A 41 4.40 -5.92 7.39
CA SER A 41 3.00 -5.82 7.78
C SER A 41 2.52 -7.17 8.30
N ARG A 42 1.59 -7.13 9.25
CA ARG A 42 0.87 -8.30 9.77
C ARG A 42 -0.61 -7.96 9.83
N ALA A 43 -1.46 -8.93 9.51
CA ALA A 43 -2.91 -8.77 9.52
C ALA A 43 -3.58 -9.95 10.22
N ALA A 44 -4.70 -9.66 10.88
CA ALA A 44 -5.63 -10.65 11.43
C ALA A 44 -6.96 -10.48 10.68
N TRP A 45 -7.20 -11.36 9.71
CA TRP A 45 -8.25 -11.22 8.69
C TRP A 45 -8.58 -12.59 8.06
N ASP A 46 -9.60 -12.69 7.22
CA ASP A 46 -9.96 -13.94 6.53
C ASP A 46 -9.04 -14.16 5.32
N ALA A 47 -8.21 -15.21 5.35
CA ALA A 47 -7.26 -15.51 4.28
C ALA A 47 -7.89 -15.86 2.91
N LYS A 48 -9.20 -16.11 2.85
CA LYS A 48 -9.93 -16.37 1.60
C LYS A 48 -10.51 -15.12 0.97
N LEU A 49 -10.87 -14.14 1.79
CA LEU A 49 -11.56 -12.93 1.36
C LEU A 49 -10.58 -11.76 1.32
N ASP A 50 -9.75 -11.61 2.34
CA ASP A 50 -8.90 -10.45 2.53
C ASP A 50 -7.51 -10.66 1.95
N SER A 51 -6.96 -9.62 1.32
CA SER A 51 -5.64 -9.70 0.71
C SER A 51 -4.96 -8.33 0.61
N TYR A 52 -3.69 -8.32 0.25
CA TYR A 52 -2.91 -7.11 0.03
C TYR A 52 -2.00 -7.23 -1.19
N ALA A 53 -1.60 -6.06 -1.70
CA ALA A 53 -0.54 -5.91 -2.67
C ALA A 53 0.46 -4.87 -2.18
N THR A 54 1.75 -5.16 -2.33
CA THR A 54 2.84 -4.24 -1.96
C THR A 54 3.78 -4.05 -3.13
N PHE A 55 4.20 -2.81 -3.36
CA PHE A 55 5.19 -2.47 -4.37
C PHE A 55 6.20 -1.45 -3.82
N THR A 56 7.48 -1.67 -4.12
CA THR A 56 8.57 -0.80 -3.71
C THR A 56 9.28 -0.24 -4.94
N PHE A 57 9.26 1.08 -5.06
CA PHE A 57 10.10 1.84 -5.98
C PHE A 57 11.36 2.33 -5.25
N GLN A 58 12.49 2.30 -5.93
CA GLN A 58 13.76 2.80 -5.40
C GLN A 58 14.61 3.45 -6.50
N ASN A 59 15.26 4.55 -6.16
CA ASN A 59 16.29 5.17 -6.99
C ASN A 59 17.53 5.50 -6.13
N LYS A 60 18.45 6.33 -6.67
CA LYS A 60 19.69 6.69 -5.96
C LYS A 60 19.46 7.53 -4.70
N SER A 61 18.39 8.31 -4.64
CA SER A 61 18.15 9.33 -3.60
C SER A 61 17.00 8.98 -2.67
N LEU A 62 16.03 8.16 -3.09
CA LEU A 62 14.85 7.84 -2.30
C LEU A 62 14.34 6.42 -2.54
N PHE A 63 13.53 5.95 -1.60
CA PHE A 63 12.67 4.79 -1.75
C PHE A 63 11.22 5.17 -1.46
N CYS A 64 10.28 4.45 -2.05
CA CYS A 64 8.86 4.58 -1.82
C CYS A 64 8.21 3.20 -1.87
N THR A 65 7.62 2.76 -0.75
CA THR A 65 6.86 1.52 -0.67
C THR A 65 5.39 1.86 -0.48
N ALA A 66 4.54 1.37 -1.38
CA ALA A 66 3.09 1.48 -1.27
C ALA A 66 2.51 0.08 -1.02
N SER A 67 1.59 0.00 -0.05
CA SER A 67 0.82 -1.22 0.25
C SER A 67 -0.66 -0.90 0.22
N VAL A 68 -1.44 -1.73 -0.47
CA VAL A 68 -2.90 -1.65 -0.54
C VAL A 68 -3.46 -2.90 0.10
N TYR A 69 -4.34 -2.72 1.08
CA TYR A 69 -5.05 -3.78 1.76
C TYR A 69 -6.52 -3.72 1.34
N GLY A 70 -7.03 -4.83 0.83
CA GLY A 70 -8.44 -5.03 0.55
C GLY A 70 -9.03 -5.93 1.63
N VAL A 71 -9.96 -5.39 2.41
CA VAL A 71 -10.71 -6.13 3.42
C VAL A 71 -12.16 -6.21 3.00
N TYR A 72 -12.71 -7.41 2.91
CA TYR A 72 -14.09 -7.64 2.52
C TYR A 72 -15.06 -6.96 3.49
N ALA A 73 -16.02 -6.23 2.93
CA ALA A 73 -17.10 -5.60 3.63
C ALA A 73 -18.32 -6.52 3.53
N GLU A 74 -18.58 -7.24 4.62
CA GLU A 74 -19.80 -8.05 4.78
C GLU A 74 -21.06 -7.22 4.56
#